data_AF-A0AAW6FFA2-F1
#
_entry.id   AF-A0AAW6FFA2-F1
#
_cell.length_a   1.000
_cell.length_b   1.000
_cell.length_c   1.000
_cell.angle_alpha   90.00
_cell.angle_beta   90.00
_cell.angle_gamma   90.00
#
_symmetry.space_group_name_H-M   'P 1'
#
loop_
_entity.id
_entity.type
_entity.pdbx_description
1 polymer ?
#
loop_
_entity_poly.entity_id
_entity_poly.type
_entity_poly.pdbx_seq_one_letter_code
_entity_poly.pdbx_strand_id
1 'polypeptide(L)'
;MGVPDIEEEMCEIYEIELSMSTISIITYKVNQTVQEWQNCPLDPVYLIVWMDGIVFKVRDNGKIINKTVYFYVDLKQNGLKEVLGMWVGESKSFSFWIGVLPDLKARGVQDIRLPVLTI
;
A
#
# COMPACT_ATOMS: atom_id res chain seq x y z
N MET A 1 0.45 7.41 16.18
CA MET A 1 -0.55 8.48 16.25
C MET A 1 -1.86 7.92 15.74
N GLY A 2 -2.79 7.63 16.65
CA GLY A 2 -4.17 7.30 16.34
C GLY A 2 -5.02 8.54 16.13
N VAL A 3 -6.29 8.35 15.76
CA VAL A 3 -7.26 9.45 15.62
C VAL A 3 -7.45 10.27 16.91
N PRO A 4 -7.49 9.65 18.13
CA PRO A 4 -7.57 10.41 19.37
C PRO A 4 -6.34 11.30 19.60
N ASP A 5 -5.14 10.78 19.31
CA ASP A 5 -3.90 11.55 19.43
C ASP A 5 -3.91 12.81 18.54
N ILE A 6 -4.52 12.72 17.34
CA ILE A 6 -4.65 13.87 16.41
C ILE A 6 -5.63 14.90 16.97
N GLU A 7 -6.73 14.47 17.57
CA GLU A 7 -7.71 15.37 18.21
C GLU A 7 -7.06 16.15 19.36
N GLU A 8 -6.27 15.47 20.19
CA GLU A 8 -5.51 16.07 21.30
C GLU A 8 -4.50 17.11 20.78
N GLU A 9 -3.63 16.76 19.82
CA GLU A 9 -2.63 17.71 19.30
C GLU A 9 -3.25 18.93 18.60
N MET A 10 -4.38 18.76 17.91
CA MET A 10 -5.06 19.88 17.24
C MET A 10 -5.64 20.88 18.24
N CYS A 11 -6.12 20.38 19.38
CA CYS A 11 -6.59 21.21 20.47
C CYS A 11 -5.44 21.94 21.16
N GLU A 12 -4.35 21.23 21.47
CA GLU A 12 -3.21 21.79 22.22
C GLU A 12 -2.39 22.82 21.43
N ILE A 13 -2.09 22.54 20.16
CA ILE A 13 -1.17 23.37 19.36
C ILE A 13 -1.92 24.51 18.66
N TYR A 14 -3.13 24.23 18.18
CA TYR A 14 -3.86 25.13 17.30
C TYR A 14 -5.14 25.70 17.91
N GLU A 15 -5.53 25.27 19.12
CA GLU A 15 -6.79 25.67 19.78
C GLU A 15 -8.03 25.36 18.93
N ILE A 16 -7.97 24.30 18.11
CA ILE A 16 -9.06 23.87 17.24
C ILE A 16 -9.68 22.59 17.81
N GLU A 17 -10.99 22.63 18.10
CA GLU A 17 -11.76 21.43 18.42
C GLU A 17 -12.18 20.70 17.14
N LEU A 18 -11.63 19.50 16.92
CA LEU A 18 -12.00 18.61 15.82
C LEU A 18 -12.46 17.27 16.36
N SER A 19 -13.70 16.88 16.07
CA SER A 19 -14.16 15.54 16.46
C SER A 19 -13.39 14.43 15.74
N MET A 20 -13.18 13.29 16.41
CA MET A 20 -12.63 12.08 15.78
C MET A 20 -13.33 11.68 14.47
N SER A 21 -14.65 11.92 14.36
CA SER A 21 -15.41 11.67 13.14
C SER A 21 -15.00 12.59 11.99
N THR A 22 -14.75 13.87 12.29
CA THR A 22 -14.30 14.86 11.31
C THR A 22 -12.90 14.51 10.81
N ILE A 23 -11.98 14.15 11.71
CA ILE A 23 -10.64 13.69 11.35
C ILE A 23 -10.71 12.47 10.43
N SER A 24 -11.56 11.49 10.77
CA SER A 24 -11.74 10.29 9.94
C SER A 24 -12.29 10.62 8.54
N ILE A 25 -13.25 11.55 8.44
CA ILE A 25 -13.80 12.02 7.16
C ILE A 25 -12.72 12.73 6.33
N ILE A 26 -11.89 13.55 6.96
CA ILE A 26 -10.78 14.24 6.28
C ILE A 26 -9.80 13.20 5.72
N THR A 27 -9.38 12.22 6.52
CA THR A 27 -8.48 11.14 6.07
C THR A 27 -9.09 10.36 4.90
N TYR A 28 -10.41 10.14 4.91
CA TYR A 28 -11.10 9.44 3.83
C TYR A 28 -10.99 10.17 2.48
N LYS A 29 -10.79 11.50 2.46
CA LYS A 29 -10.64 12.26 1.21
C LYS A 29 -9.40 11.84 0.41
N VAL A 30 -8.38 11.29 1.07
CA VAL A 30 -7.15 10.81 0.41
C VAL A 30 -7.39 9.51 -0.38
N ASN A 31 -8.49 8.80 -0.13
CA ASN A 31 -8.77 7.52 -0.81
C ASN A 31 -8.79 7.64 -2.33
N GLN A 32 -9.31 8.74 -2.87
CA GLN A 32 -9.28 8.95 -4.32
C GLN A 32 -7.84 9.03 -4.83
N THR A 33 -6.99 9.81 -4.17
CA THR A 33 -5.57 9.92 -4.51
C THR A 33 -4.85 8.58 -4.38
N VAL A 34 -5.21 7.75 -3.39
CA VAL A 34 -4.66 6.39 -3.25
C VAL A 34 -5.06 5.53 -4.44
N GLN A 35 -6.31 5.59 -4.89
CA GLN A 35 -6.78 4.85 -6.07
C GLN A 35 -6.08 5.32 -7.35
N GLU A 36 -5.90 6.63 -7.51
CA GLU A 36 -5.16 7.20 -8.64
C GLU A 36 -3.69 6.72 -8.65
N TRP A 37 -3.03 6.74 -7.49
CA TRP A 37 -1.68 6.22 -7.33
C TRP A 37 -1.59 4.72 -7.64
N GLN A 38 -2.54 3.91 -7.14
CA GLN A 38 -2.59 2.48 -7.39
C GLN A 38 -2.77 2.13 -8.87
N ASN A 39 -3.40 3.01 -9.67
CA ASN A 39 -3.61 2.81 -11.10
C ASN A 39 -2.62 3.59 -11.98
N CYS A 40 -1.64 4.27 -11.38
CA CYS A 40 -0.68 5.06 -12.12
C CYS A 40 0.09 4.19 -13.13
N PRO A 41 0.26 4.64 -14.39
CA PRO A 41 1.06 3.92 -15.37
C PRO A 41 2.47 3.64 -14.85
N LEU A 42 2.98 2.46 -15.16
CA LEU A 42 4.30 1.98 -14.78
C LEU A 42 5.24 1.97 -15.99
N ASP A 43 6.54 2.03 -15.71
CA ASP A 43 7.56 1.92 -16.74
C ASP A 43 7.57 0.50 -17.35
N PRO A 44 7.93 0.34 -18.63
CA PRO A 44 7.83 -0.95 -19.30
C PRO A 44 8.86 -1.97 -18.82
N VAL A 45 10.01 -1.52 -18.29
CA VAL A 45 11.14 -2.40 -17.95
C VAL A 45 11.72 -2.05 -16.59
N TYR A 46 11.78 -3.04 -15.71
CA TYR A 46 12.40 -2.93 -14.38
C TYR A 46 13.61 -3.85 -14.22
N LEU A 47 14.66 -3.36 -13.54
CA LEU A 47 15.90 -4.11 -13.36
C LEU A 47 15.79 -5.16 -12.25
N ILE A 48 15.45 -4.71 -11.05
CA ILE A 48 15.31 -5.56 -9.87
C ILE A 48 13.95 -5.25 -9.26
N VAL A 49 13.20 -6.29 -8.91
CA VAL A 49 11.92 -6.14 -8.23
C VAL A 49 11.91 -7.02 -6.98
N TRP A 50 11.77 -6.38 -5.83
CA TRP A 50 11.58 -7.02 -4.54
C TRP A 50 10.09 -7.23 -4.26
N MET A 51 9.76 -8.44 -3.81
CA MET A 51 8.44 -8.81 -3.33
C MET A 51 8.55 -9.04 -1.82
N ASP A 52 7.80 -8.26 -1.04
CA ASP A 52 7.74 -8.41 0.42
C ASP A 52 6.31 -8.19 0.99
N GLY A 53 6.02 -8.87 2.10
CA GLY A 53 4.69 -8.97 2.69
C GLY A 53 4.69 -8.78 4.20
N ILE A 54 3.94 -7.78 4.67
CA ILE A 54 3.75 -7.50 6.09
C ILE A 54 2.40 -8.05 6.55
N VAL A 55 2.42 -8.86 7.61
CA VAL A 55 1.21 -9.41 8.22
C VAL A 55 0.69 -8.47 9.30
N PHE A 56 -0.60 -8.16 9.25
CA PHE A 56 -1.27 -7.29 10.20
C PHE A 56 -2.62 -7.89 10.61
N LYS A 57 -3.03 -7.59 11.85
CA LYS A 57 -4.31 -8.05 12.40
C LYS A 57 -5.39 -7.02 12.08
N VAL A 58 -6.46 -7.45 11.43
CA VAL A 58 -7.62 -6.61 11.16
C VAL A 58 -8.86 -7.23 11.76
N ARG A 59 -9.80 -6.38 12.17
CA ARG A 59 -11.15 -6.81 12.51
C ARG A 59 -11.98 -6.87 11.24
N ASP A 60 -12.41 -8.07 10.88
CA ASP A 60 -13.26 -8.34 9.72
C ASP A 60 -14.46 -9.17 10.16
N ASN A 61 -15.68 -8.71 9.86
CA ASN A 61 -16.94 -9.34 10.29
C ASN A 61 -16.98 -9.76 11.78
N GLY A 62 -16.44 -8.90 12.65
CA GLY A 62 -16.41 -9.11 14.11
C GLY A 62 -15.32 -10.06 14.61
N LYS A 63 -14.52 -10.67 13.73
CA LYS A 63 -13.39 -11.53 14.09
C LYS A 63 -12.06 -10.83 13.79
N ILE A 64 -11.05 -11.08 14.61
CA ILE A 64 -9.68 -10.63 14.32
C ILE A 64 -9.03 -11.68 13.42
N ILE A 65 -8.72 -11.28 12.19
CA ILE A 65 -8.05 -12.12 11.20
C ILE A 65 -6.70 -11.50 10.82
N ASN A 66 -5.75 -12.34 10.45
CA ASN A 66 -4.50 -11.89 9.86
C ASN A 66 -4.75 -11.59 8.38
N LYS A 67 -4.34 -10.42 7.91
CA LYS A 67 -4.20 -10.11 6.48
C LYS A 67 -2.74 -9.78 6.20
N THR A 68 -2.34 -9.93 4.94
CA THR A 68 -1.00 -9.60 4.48
C THR A 68 -1.10 -8.46 3.48
N VAL A 69 -0.35 -7.37 3.71
CA VAL A 69 -0.11 -6.36 2.68
C VAL A 69 1.13 -6.78 1.92
N TYR A 70 0.96 -6.95 0.63
CA TYR A 70 2.00 -7.28 -0.33
C TYR A 70 2.43 -6.02 -1.05
N PHE A 71 3.73 -5.80 -1.16
CA PHE A 71 4.27 -4.70 -1.93
C PHE A 71 5.36 -5.18 -2.88
N TYR A 72 5.37 -4.57 -4.06
CA TYR A 72 6.40 -4.73 -5.07
C TYR A 72 7.22 -3.45 -5.08
N VAL A 73 8.52 -3.56 -4.83
CA VAL A 73 9.46 -2.43 -4.85
C VAL A 73 10.44 -2.68 -5.97
N ASP A 74 10.65 -1.69 -6.83
CA ASP A 74 11.61 -1.81 -7.91
C ASP A 74 12.89 -1.01 -7.67
N LEU A 75 13.89 -1.29 -8.51
CA LEU A 75 15.02 -0.41 -8.76
C LEU A 75 14.98 0.03 -10.23
N LYS A 76 14.77 1.32 -10.45
CA LYS A 76 14.82 1.94 -11.76
C LYS A 76 16.24 1.96 -12.33
N GLN A 77 16.35 2.19 -13.64
CA GLN A 77 17.64 2.33 -14.31
C GLN A 77 18.47 3.52 -13.80
N ASN A 78 17.81 4.53 -13.23
CA ASN A 78 18.48 5.68 -12.60
C ASN A 78 18.95 5.38 -11.15
N GLY A 79 18.74 4.17 -10.64
CA GLY A 79 19.13 3.76 -9.29
C GLY A 79 18.17 4.17 -8.17
N LEU A 80 17.02 4.78 -8.49
CA LEU A 80 15.99 5.10 -7.51
C LEU A 80 15.08 3.90 -7.27
N LYS A 81 14.67 3.73 -6.01
CA LYS A 81 13.65 2.74 -5.64
C LYS A 81 12.27 3.37 -5.70
N GLU A 82 11.32 2.64 -6.24
CA GLU A 82 9.91 3.02 -6.25
C GLU A 82 9.04 1.84 -5.79
N VAL A 83 7.87 2.15 -5.22
CA VAL A 83 6.87 1.15 -4.89
C VAL A 83 5.93 1.04 -6.08
N LEU A 84 5.94 -0.10 -6.76
CA LEU A 84 5.09 -0.37 -7.93
C LEU A 84 3.63 -0.50 -7.53
N GLY A 85 3.34 -0.99 -6.32
CA GLY A 85 1.99 -1.08 -5.81
C GLY A 85 1.89 -1.83 -4.49
N MET A 86 0.67 -1.84 -3.96
CA MET A 86 0.31 -2.49 -2.70
C MET A 86 -1.01 -3.25 -2.85
N TRP A 87 -1.05 -4.50 -2.38
CA TRP A 87 -2.21 -5.37 -2.47
C TRP A 87 -2.47 -6.04 -1.12
N VAL A 88 -3.74 -6.20 -0.75
CA VAL A 88 -4.12 -6.87 0.50
C VAL A 88 -4.64 -8.26 0.18
N GLY A 89 -4.02 -9.29 0.76
CA GLY A 89 -4.46 -10.67 0.66
C GLY A 89 -4.75 -11.31 2.02
N GLU A 90 -5.49 -12.41 2.01
CA GLU A 90 -5.95 -13.09 3.23
C GLU A 90 -4.87 -13.96 3.91
N SER A 91 -3.91 -14.48 3.15
CA SER A 91 -2.82 -15.30 3.70
C SER A 91 -1.54 -15.11 2.90
N LYS A 92 -0.36 -15.23 3.54
CA LYS A 92 0.96 -15.32 2.87
C LYS A 92 0.96 -16.55 1.96
N SER A 93 0.73 -16.35 0.66
CA SER A 93 0.70 -17.43 -0.31
C SER A 93 1.43 -17.04 -1.60
N PHE A 94 2.17 -17.99 -2.17
CA PHE A 94 2.85 -17.80 -3.44
C PHE A 94 1.87 -17.49 -4.58
N SER A 95 0.68 -18.09 -4.52
CA SER A 95 -0.40 -17.87 -5.47
C SER A 95 -0.87 -16.42 -5.51
N PHE A 96 -0.85 -15.71 -4.38
CA PHE A 96 -1.23 -14.30 -4.35
C PHE A 96 -0.23 -13.43 -5.13
N TRP A 97 1.08 -13.68 -4.99
CA TRP A 97 2.11 -12.98 -5.75
C TRP A 97 1.92 -13.13 -7.27
N ILE A 98 1.62 -14.35 -7.73
CA ILE A 98 1.33 -14.58 -9.15
C ILE A 98 0.08 -13.83 -9.60
N GLY A 99 -0.95 -13.76 -8.73
CA GLY A 99 -2.19 -13.04 -9.01
C GLY A 99 -2.04 -11.53 -9.20
N VAL A 100 -0.92 -10.93 -8.76
CA VAL A 100 -0.63 -9.51 -8.92
C VAL A 100 0.01 -9.18 -10.27
N LEU A 101 0.70 -10.14 -10.90
CA LEU A 101 1.40 -9.91 -12.18
C LEU A 101 0.51 -9.40 -13.33
N PRO A 102 -0.76 -9.84 -13.49
CA PRO A 102 -1.66 -9.29 -14.49
C PRO A 102 -1.94 -7.79 -14.31
N ASP A 103 -2.02 -7.31 -13.07
CA ASP A 103 -2.25 -5.90 -12.76
C ASP A 103 -1.03 -5.05 -13.15
N LEU A 104 0.17 -5.49 -12.80
CA LEU A 104 1.41 -4.85 -13.24
C LEU A 104 1.51 -4.78 -14.76
N LYS A 105 1.14 -5.87 -15.45
CA LYS A 105 1.10 -5.91 -16.92
C LYS A 105 0.08 -4.93 -17.50
N ALA A 106 -1.11 -4.86 -16.91
CA ALA A 106 -2.16 -3.92 -17.34
C ALA A 106 -1.72 -2.45 -17.16
N ARG A 107 -0.89 -2.17 -16.16
CA ARG A 107 -0.34 -0.84 -15.88
C ARG A 107 0.88 -0.47 -16.73
N GLY A 108 1.38 -1.37 -17.57
CA GLY A 108 2.41 -1.08 -18.57
C GLY A 108 3.69 -1.88 -18.45
N VAL A 109 3.86 -2.68 -17.39
CA VAL A 109 5.07 -3.50 -17.21
C VAL A 109 5.15 -4.58 -18.28
N GLN A 110 6.26 -4.61 -19.01
CA GLN A 110 6.53 -5.58 -20.06
C GLN A 110 7.57 -6.61 -19.63
N ASP A 111 8.61 -6.17 -18.90
CA ASP A 111 9.73 -7.02 -18.52
C ASP A 111 10.30 -6.70 -17.13
N ILE A 112 10.69 -7.74 -16.40
CA ILE A 112 11.35 -7.67 -15.10
C ILE A 112 12.59 -8.56 -15.17
N ARG A 113 13.78 -7.97 -15.12
CA ARG A 113 15.03 -8.71 -15.37
C ARG A 113 15.45 -9.61 -14.23
N LEU A 114 15.30 -9.16 -12.98
CA LEU A 114 15.68 -9.92 -11.78
C LEU A 114 14.59 -9.80 -10.70
N PRO A 115 13.65 -10.76 -10.61
CA PRO A 115 12.73 -10.84 -9.48
C PRO A 115 13.44 -11.41 -8.25
N VAL A 116 13.31 -10.72 -7.12
CA VAL A 116 13.86 -11.14 -5.81
C VAL A 116 12.71 -11.30 -4.82
N LEU A 117 12.42 -12.54 -4.42
CA LEU A 117 11.45 -12.81 -3.36
C LEU A 117 12.15 -12.73 -2.00
N THR A 118 11.65 -11.85 -1.13
CA THR A 118 12.10 -11.78 0.27
C THR A 118 10.93 -12.27 1.13
N ILE A 119 11.16 -13.28 1.97
CA ILE A 119 10.11 -14.06 2.66
C ILE A 119 9.84 -13.52 4.07
#